data_AF-A0A410TKX4-F1
#
_entry.id   AF-A0A410TKX4-F1
#
_cell.length_a   1.000
_cell.length_b   1.000
_cell.length_c   1.000
_cell.angle_alpha   90.00
_cell.angle_beta   90.00
_cell.angle_gamma   90.00
#
_symmetry.space_group_name_H-M   'P 1'
#
loop_
_entity.id
_entity.type
_entity.pdbx_description
1 polymer ?
#
loop_
_entity_poly.entity_id
_entity_poly.type
_entity_poly.pdbx_seq_one_letter_code
_entity_poly.pdbx_strand_id
1 'polypeptide(L)'
;MTGTCPVHPSVTLVEDTSYDVPREYCPRCESDEQSGSERQAAAPSGTRPLDFKAQRDAESASWERADPKAALIERRAWNMWLVTLPDSDDAHLVTLQRDHGAVVGECAIAASGEQCPARKYNNPEEPCAHQCTVRKAAFGGIEDVYGDVVAIFAADDVGTARADYHIESAMADGGRRGGEQ
;
A
#
# COMPACT_ATOMS: atom_id res chain seq x y z
N MET A 1 4.21 8.53 -55.55
CA MET A 1 3.59 7.37 -54.88
C MET A 1 3.37 7.76 -53.44
N THR A 2 2.14 8.17 -53.17
CA THR A 2 1.64 8.74 -51.92
C THR A 2 0.84 7.65 -51.21
N GLY A 3 1.25 7.28 -49.99
CA GLY A 3 0.49 6.37 -49.14
C GLY A 3 -0.59 7.15 -48.38
N THR A 4 -1.85 6.89 -48.69
CA THR A 4 -3.01 7.54 -48.08
C THR A 4 -3.50 6.72 -46.88
N CYS A 5 -3.72 7.38 -45.74
CA CYS A 5 -4.38 6.80 -44.56
C CYS A 5 -5.89 6.67 -44.84
N PRO A 6 -6.52 5.48 -44.66
CA PRO A 6 -7.85 5.20 -45.21
C PRO A 6 -9.05 5.80 -44.44
N VAL A 7 -8.86 6.69 -43.46
CA VAL A 7 -9.95 7.15 -42.58
C VAL A 7 -10.24 8.67 -42.63
N HIS A 8 -9.31 9.53 -43.07
CA HIS A 8 -9.56 10.98 -43.15
C HIS A 8 -8.89 11.63 -44.39
N PRO A 9 -9.61 11.85 -45.50
CA PRO A 9 -9.02 12.42 -46.74
C PRO A 9 -8.99 13.96 -46.82
N SER A 10 -9.25 14.71 -45.74
CA SER A 10 -9.58 16.14 -45.85
C SER A 10 -8.84 17.11 -44.92
N VAL A 11 -7.63 16.79 -44.45
CA VAL A 11 -6.87 17.74 -43.63
C VAL A 11 -5.59 18.16 -44.36
N THR A 12 -5.62 19.37 -44.91
CA THR A 12 -4.46 20.10 -45.40
C THR A 12 -3.72 20.75 -44.24
N LEU A 13 -2.40 20.51 -44.18
CA LEU A 13 -1.45 21.17 -43.28
C LEU A 13 -1.46 22.68 -43.52
N VAL A 14 -1.70 23.46 -42.47
CA VAL A 14 -1.35 24.88 -42.41
C VAL A 14 -0.14 25.00 -41.50
N GLU A 15 0.93 25.57 -42.03
CA GLU A 15 2.13 25.93 -41.28
C GLU A 15 1.90 27.24 -40.51
N ASP A 16 2.26 27.21 -39.23
CA ASP A 16 3.04 28.25 -38.53
C ASP A 16 2.43 28.89 -37.26
N THR A 17 3.27 28.80 -36.21
CA THR A 17 3.44 29.63 -35.01
C THR A 17 2.31 29.87 -34.00
N SER A 18 2.32 29.05 -32.93
CA SER A 18 2.49 29.49 -31.52
C SER A 18 1.88 28.46 -30.56
N TYR A 19 2.70 27.94 -29.64
CA TYR A 19 2.36 27.23 -28.38
C TYR A 19 0.91 26.76 -28.20
N ASP A 20 0.64 25.50 -28.57
CA ASP A 20 -0.15 24.47 -27.87
C ASP A 20 -0.34 23.33 -28.89
N VAL A 21 0.27 22.15 -28.69
CA VAL A 21 0.08 21.03 -29.62
C VAL A 21 -1.06 20.16 -29.08
N PRO A 22 -2.24 20.14 -29.73
CA PRO A 22 -3.30 19.21 -29.36
C PRO A 22 -2.83 17.80 -29.72
N ARG A 23 -2.54 16.97 -28.71
CA ARG A 23 -2.33 15.55 -28.95
C ARG A 23 -3.64 14.97 -29.47
N GLU A 24 -3.64 14.58 -30.74
CA GLU A 24 -4.71 13.82 -31.38
C GLU A 24 -4.99 12.56 -30.54
N TYR A 25 -6.14 12.55 -29.90
CA TYR A 25 -6.58 11.48 -29.02
C TYR A 25 -6.96 10.25 -29.85
N CYS A 26 -6.10 9.22 -29.82
CA CYS A 26 -6.39 7.91 -30.40
C CYS A 26 -6.73 6.92 -29.28
N PRO A 27 -8.02 6.65 -28.99
CA PRO A 27 -8.44 5.79 -27.88
C PRO A 27 -8.10 4.30 -28.06
N ARG A 28 -7.38 3.92 -29.14
CA ARG A 28 -6.98 2.54 -29.41
C ARG A 28 -5.48 2.29 -29.23
N CYS A 29 -4.64 3.33 -29.13
CA CYS A 29 -3.20 3.18 -28.92
C CYS A 29 -2.80 3.14 -27.44
N GLU A 30 -3.61 3.71 -26.52
CA GLU A 30 -3.35 3.58 -25.07
C GLU A 30 -3.68 2.19 -24.50
N SER A 31 -4.41 1.35 -25.23
CA SER A 31 -4.83 0.03 -24.70
C SER A 31 -3.72 -1.03 -24.69
N ASP A 32 -2.61 -0.83 -25.42
CA ASP A 32 -1.53 -1.82 -25.52
C ASP A 32 -0.20 -1.36 -24.89
N GLU A 33 -0.07 -0.09 -24.45
CA GLU A 33 1.18 0.45 -23.88
C GLU A 33 1.15 0.72 -22.36
N GLN A 34 0.15 0.21 -21.63
CA GLN A 34 0.19 0.08 -20.16
C GLN A 34 0.42 -1.38 -19.74
N SER A 35 1.45 -2.01 -20.30
CA SER A 35 2.12 -3.17 -19.69
C SER A 35 3.46 -2.74 -19.10
N GLY A 36 3.40 -1.70 -18.26
CA GLY A 36 4.46 -1.33 -17.34
C GLY A 36 3.97 -1.62 -15.93
N SER A 37 4.72 -2.45 -15.20
CA SER A 37 4.51 -2.82 -13.81
C SER A 37 4.44 -1.60 -12.86
N GLU A 38 3.33 -0.87 -12.84
CA GLU A 38 2.93 -0.09 -11.69
C GLU A 38 2.22 -1.06 -10.75
N ARG A 39 2.89 -1.43 -9.66
CA ARG A 39 2.25 -2.14 -8.55
C ARG A 39 1.18 -1.21 -7.99
N GLN A 40 -0.02 -1.27 -8.54
CA GLN A 40 -1.21 -0.79 -7.88
C GLN A 40 -1.25 -1.51 -6.54
N ALA A 41 -0.87 -0.81 -5.47
CA ALA A 41 -1.23 -1.18 -4.14
C ALA A 41 -2.76 -1.12 -4.11
N ALA A 42 -3.39 -2.26 -4.42
CA ALA A 42 -4.82 -2.43 -4.30
C ALA A 42 -5.21 -1.91 -2.92
N ALA A 43 -6.11 -0.93 -2.88
CA ALA A 43 -6.69 -0.49 -1.62
C ALA A 43 -7.20 -1.75 -0.88
N PRO A 44 -6.92 -1.91 0.43
CA PRO A 44 -7.32 -3.11 1.14
C PRO A 44 -8.84 -3.26 1.03
N SER A 45 -9.27 -4.36 0.41
CA SER A 45 -10.67 -4.70 0.16
C SER A 45 -11.36 -5.37 1.35
N GLY A 46 -10.67 -5.45 2.50
CA GLY A 46 -11.26 -5.94 3.74
C GLY A 46 -12.40 -5.01 4.15
N THR A 47 -13.61 -5.31 3.71
CA THR A 47 -14.84 -4.60 4.07
C THR A 47 -15.47 -5.15 5.34
N ARG A 48 -14.96 -6.30 5.84
CA ARG A 48 -15.47 -6.96 7.04
C ARG A 48 -14.78 -6.45 8.30
N PRO A 49 -15.55 -5.98 9.31
CA PRO A 49 -15.02 -5.65 10.62
C PRO A 49 -14.29 -6.82 11.28
N LEU A 50 -13.14 -6.53 11.90
CA LEU A 50 -12.38 -7.49 12.69
C LEU A 50 -12.74 -7.39 14.16
N ASP A 51 -13.11 -8.50 14.78
CA ASP A 51 -13.51 -8.54 16.19
C ASP A 51 -12.33 -8.82 17.13
N PHE A 52 -11.51 -7.80 17.33
CA PHE A 52 -10.41 -7.84 18.30
C PHE A 52 -10.88 -8.02 19.75
N LYS A 53 -12.11 -7.56 20.06
CA LYS A 53 -12.65 -7.66 21.41
C LYS A 53 -12.97 -9.11 21.74
N ALA A 54 -13.65 -9.82 20.84
CA ALA A 54 -13.92 -11.25 21.00
C ALA A 54 -12.62 -12.06 21.14
N GLN A 55 -11.60 -11.77 20.33
CA GLN A 55 -10.30 -12.46 20.44
C GLN A 55 -9.62 -12.26 21.80
N ARG A 56 -9.70 -11.04 22.35
CA ARG A 56 -9.19 -10.72 23.69
C ARG A 56 -10.00 -11.41 24.78
N ASP A 57 -11.32 -11.25 24.75
CA ASP A 57 -12.22 -11.72 25.81
C ASP A 57 -12.26 -13.25 25.86
N ALA A 58 -12.00 -13.93 24.73
CA ALA A 58 -11.89 -15.38 24.65
C ALA A 58 -10.47 -15.92 24.93
N GLU A 59 -9.48 -15.06 25.18
CA GLU A 59 -8.07 -15.45 25.34
C GLU A 59 -7.60 -16.39 24.20
N SER A 60 -8.01 -16.05 22.98
CA SER A 60 -7.73 -16.87 21.79
C SER A 60 -6.23 -17.10 21.58
N ALA A 61 -5.86 -18.21 20.95
CA ALA A 61 -4.47 -18.49 20.59
C ALA A 61 -3.84 -17.39 19.73
N SER A 62 -4.62 -16.75 18.84
CA SER A 62 -4.17 -15.58 18.07
C SER A 62 -3.86 -14.39 18.98
N TRP A 63 -4.68 -14.17 19.99
CA TRP A 63 -4.46 -13.09 20.97
C TRP A 63 -3.27 -13.37 21.87
N GLU A 64 -3.11 -14.60 22.37
CA GLU A 64 -1.97 -14.97 23.22
C GLU A 64 -0.63 -14.88 22.47
N ARG A 65 -0.57 -15.40 21.24
CA ARG A 65 0.64 -15.34 20.39
C ARG A 65 1.03 -13.92 19.98
N ALA A 66 0.07 -12.99 19.98
CA ALA A 66 0.32 -11.61 19.61
C ALA A 66 1.08 -10.86 20.72
N ASP A 67 2.40 -10.90 20.69
CA ASP A 67 3.27 -10.07 21.53
C ASP A 67 3.96 -8.97 20.71
N PRO A 68 3.52 -7.70 20.81
CA PRO A 68 4.12 -6.61 20.05
C PRO A 68 5.54 -6.24 20.50
N LYS A 69 6.02 -6.71 21.67
CA LYS A 69 7.38 -6.42 22.13
C LYS A 69 8.40 -7.46 21.65
N ALA A 70 7.94 -8.67 21.34
CA ALA A 70 8.76 -9.75 20.82
C ALA A 70 8.70 -9.84 19.28
N ALA A 71 7.67 -9.27 18.66
CA ALA A 71 7.52 -9.24 17.21
C ALA A 71 8.37 -8.15 16.54
N LEU A 72 8.79 -8.40 15.31
CA LEU A 72 9.31 -7.36 14.41
C LEU A 72 8.13 -6.72 13.69
N ILE A 73 7.98 -5.41 13.83
CA ILE A 73 6.91 -4.62 13.19
C ILE A 73 7.58 -3.53 12.37
N GLU A 74 7.41 -3.57 11.06
CA GLU A 74 7.93 -2.56 10.14
C GLU A 74 6.78 -1.90 9.40
N ARG A 75 6.60 -0.58 9.58
CA ARG A 75 5.63 0.15 8.76
C ARG A 75 6.12 0.28 7.32
N ARG A 76 5.23 -0.04 6.36
CA ARG A 76 5.50 0.00 4.90
C ARG A 76 4.67 1.05 4.16
N ALA A 77 3.54 1.44 4.75
CA ALA A 77 2.71 2.56 4.35
C ALA A 77 1.83 2.98 5.53
N TRP A 78 1.07 4.06 5.38
CA TRP A 78 0.21 4.60 6.43
C TRP A 78 -0.69 3.57 7.15
N ASN A 79 -1.24 2.59 6.41
CA ASN A 79 -2.10 1.52 6.93
C ASN A 79 -1.51 0.11 6.76
N MET A 80 -0.21 0.00 6.50
CA MET A 80 0.42 -1.27 6.12
C MET A 80 1.69 -1.52 6.93
N TRP A 81 1.82 -2.74 7.44
CA TRP A 81 2.96 -3.20 8.23
C TRP A 81 3.42 -4.58 7.77
N LEU A 82 4.73 -4.78 7.74
CA LEU A 82 5.34 -6.10 7.70
C LEU A 82 5.52 -6.58 9.14
N VAL A 83 4.96 -7.74 9.48
CA VAL A 83 4.97 -8.30 10.84
C VAL A 83 5.59 -9.68 10.82
N THR A 84 6.58 -9.91 11.68
CA THR A 84 7.17 -11.24 11.91
C THR A 84 7.03 -11.57 13.39
N LEU A 85 6.38 -12.69 13.70
CA LEU A 85 6.19 -13.17 15.07
C LEU A 85 7.39 -14.03 15.49
N PRO A 86 7.72 -14.11 16.80
CA PRO A 86 8.90 -14.85 17.27
C PRO A 86 8.82 -16.37 17.01
N ASP A 87 7.63 -16.90 16.77
CA ASP A 87 7.35 -18.32 16.55
C ASP A 87 7.18 -18.69 15.06
N SER A 88 7.51 -17.77 14.14
CA SER A 88 7.44 -18.00 12.70
C SER A 88 8.51 -17.22 11.94
N ASP A 89 9.13 -17.87 10.95
CA ASP A 89 10.07 -17.22 10.02
C ASP A 89 9.35 -16.44 8.90
N ASP A 90 8.04 -16.65 8.71
CA ASP A 90 7.27 -16.00 7.65
C ASP A 90 6.88 -14.58 8.07
N ALA A 91 7.32 -13.60 7.28
CA ALA A 91 6.84 -12.23 7.41
C ALA A 91 5.47 -12.08 6.74
N HIS A 92 4.56 -11.36 7.41
CA HIS A 92 3.21 -11.11 6.92
C HIS A 92 2.98 -9.64 6.62
N LEU A 93 2.41 -9.35 5.45
CA LEU A 93 1.93 -8.02 5.10
C LEU A 93 0.53 -7.82 5.66
N VAL A 94 0.45 -6.99 6.71
CA VAL A 94 -0.78 -6.65 7.43
C VAL A 94 -1.26 -5.29 6.98
N THR A 95 -2.52 -5.19 6.58
CA THR A 95 -3.20 -3.91 6.41
C THR A 95 -4.23 -3.74 7.50
N LEU A 96 -4.28 -2.57 8.13
CA LEU A 96 -5.31 -2.21 9.11
C LEU A 96 -5.64 -0.72 9.02
N GLN A 97 -6.93 -0.41 9.03
CA GLN A 97 -7.45 0.95 9.07
C GLN A 97 -8.77 0.97 9.84
N ARG A 98 -9.21 2.16 10.24
CA ARG A 98 -10.56 2.39 10.77
C ARG A 98 -11.48 2.82 9.63
N ASP A 99 -12.54 2.08 9.39
CA ASP A 99 -13.62 2.42 8.46
C ASP A 99 -14.91 2.56 9.25
N HIS A 100 -15.53 3.75 9.22
CA HIS A 100 -16.75 4.06 10.00
C HIS A 100 -16.69 3.63 11.49
N GLY A 101 -15.50 3.73 12.10
CA GLY A 101 -15.25 3.34 13.50
C GLY A 101 -14.92 1.86 13.73
N ALA A 102 -15.16 0.99 12.74
CA ALA A 102 -14.73 -0.41 12.77
C ALA A 102 -13.28 -0.55 12.31
N VAL A 103 -12.52 -1.49 12.88
CA VAL A 103 -11.18 -1.81 12.37
C VAL A 103 -11.32 -2.89 11.30
N VAL A 104 -10.79 -2.61 10.12
CA VAL A 104 -10.85 -3.51 8.96
C VAL A 104 -9.46 -3.71 8.36
N GLY A 105 -9.29 -4.78 7.61
CA GLY A 105 -8.07 -5.01 6.83
C GLY A 105 -7.76 -6.47 6.55
N GLU A 106 -6.59 -6.69 5.98
CA GLU A 106 -6.13 -7.95 5.41
C GLU A 106 -4.80 -8.42 6.03
N CYS A 107 -4.50 -9.70 5.85
CA CYS A 107 -3.19 -10.27 6.19
C CYS A 107 -2.82 -11.32 5.15
N ALA A 108 -1.67 -11.13 4.51
CA ALA A 108 -1.09 -12.05 3.53
C ALA A 108 0.35 -12.39 3.90
N ILE A 109 0.82 -13.56 3.48
CA ILE A 109 2.24 -13.93 3.58
C ILE A 109 3.01 -13.03 2.61
N ALA A 110 4.03 -12.32 3.08
CA ALA A 110 4.73 -11.33 2.26
C ALA A 110 5.49 -11.96 1.08
N ALA A 111 6.02 -13.17 1.28
CA ALA A 111 6.80 -13.88 0.25
C ALA A 111 5.92 -14.43 -0.88
N SER A 112 4.77 -15.04 -0.57
CA SER A 112 3.91 -15.70 -1.56
C SER A 112 2.72 -14.84 -2.00
N GLY A 113 2.33 -13.84 -1.21
CA GLY A 113 1.09 -13.08 -1.40
C GLY A 113 -0.18 -13.84 -1.03
N GLU A 114 -0.07 -15.08 -0.57
CA GLU A 114 -1.23 -15.88 -0.18
C GLU A 114 -1.87 -15.34 1.11
N GLN A 115 -3.19 -15.48 1.22
CA GLN A 115 -3.89 -15.13 2.45
C GLN A 115 -3.30 -15.90 3.64
N CYS A 116 -3.10 -15.21 4.76
CA CYS A 116 -2.69 -15.82 6.02
C CYS A 116 -3.54 -17.08 6.32
N PRO A 117 -2.94 -18.24 6.63
CA PRO A 117 -3.70 -19.48 6.87
C PRO A 117 -4.76 -19.34 7.96
N ALA A 118 -4.46 -18.59 9.03
CA ALA A 118 -5.43 -18.29 10.09
C ALA A 118 -6.68 -17.58 9.54
N ARG A 119 -6.54 -16.74 8.52
CA ARG A 119 -7.65 -16.06 7.84
C ARG A 119 -8.35 -16.93 6.81
N LYS A 120 -7.60 -17.81 6.14
CA LYS A 120 -8.12 -18.69 5.08
C LYS A 120 -9.04 -19.78 5.64
N TYR A 121 -8.73 -20.28 6.84
CA TYR A 121 -9.42 -21.44 7.43
C TYR A 121 -10.34 -21.10 8.60
N ASN A 122 -10.18 -19.94 9.26
CA ASN A 122 -11.03 -19.52 10.36
C ASN A 122 -12.11 -18.53 9.91
N ASN A 123 -12.90 -18.01 10.86
CA ASN A 123 -13.89 -16.98 10.57
C ASN A 123 -13.18 -15.74 9.97
N PRO A 124 -13.66 -15.19 8.83
CA PRO A 124 -13.09 -13.96 8.25
C PRO A 124 -13.11 -12.73 9.17
N GLU A 125 -13.98 -12.70 10.18
CA GLU A 125 -14.07 -11.62 11.19
C GLU A 125 -13.08 -11.81 12.35
N GLU A 126 -12.44 -12.98 12.45
CA GLU A 126 -11.46 -13.30 13.48
C GLU A 126 -10.07 -12.80 13.05
N PRO A 127 -9.51 -11.77 13.72
CA PRO A 127 -8.18 -11.28 13.39
C PRO A 127 -7.12 -12.31 13.74
N CYS A 128 -6.18 -12.52 12.83
CA CYS A 128 -5.02 -13.38 13.06
C CYS A 128 -4.03 -12.74 14.05
N ALA A 129 -3.08 -13.52 14.57
CA ALA A 129 -2.04 -13.05 15.48
C ALA A 129 -1.26 -11.83 14.96
N HIS A 130 -0.98 -11.75 13.65
CA HIS A 130 -0.31 -10.59 13.04
C HIS A 130 -1.14 -9.29 13.17
N GLN A 131 -2.46 -9.37 12.92
CA GLN A 131 -3.37 -8.24 13.07
C GLN A 131 -3.53 -7.86 14.54
N CYS A 132 -3.66 -8.85 15.43
CA CYS A 132 -3.69 -8.64 16.87
C CYS A 132 -2.42 -7.94 17.38
N THR A 133 -1.26 -8.28 16.81
CA THR A 133 0.04 -7.69 17.16
C THR A 133 0.07 -6.19 16.82
N VAL A 134 -0.27 -5.81 15.58
CA VAL A 134 -0.36 -4.39 15.19
C VAL A 134 -1.40 -3.66 16.06
N ARG A 135 -2.54 -4.30 16.36
CA ARG A 135 -3.58 -3.70 17.21
C ARG A 135 -3.11 -3.44 18.64
N LYS A 136 -2.40 -4.39 19.24
CA LYS A 136 -1.81 -4.26 20.58
C LYS A 136 -0.70 -3.22 20.60
N ALA A 137 0.18 -3.20 19.60
CA ALA A 137 1.21 -2.19 19.44
C ALA A 137 0.60 -0.79 19.41
N ALA A 138 -0.43 -0.60 18.58
CA ALA A 138 -1.13 0.67 18.46
C ALA A 138 -1.85 1.11 19.74
N PHE A 139 -2.41 0.16 20.48
CA PHE A 139 -3.05 0.47 21.77
C PHE A 139 -2.04 0.78 22.87
N GLY A 140 -0.89 0.09 22.86
CA GLY A 140 0.17 0.23 23.87
C GLY A 140 1.15 1.37 23.59
N GLY A 141 1.02 2.09 22.47
CA GLY A 141 1.98 3.11 22.06
C GLY A 141 3.37 2.54 21.78
N ILE A 142 3.44 1.32 21.24
CA ILE A 142 4.69 0.64 20.92
C ILE A 142 5.22 1.17 19.58
N GLU A 143 6.52 1.38 19.53
CA GLU A 143 7.24 1.84 18.35
C GLU A 143 7.50 0.67 17.38
N ASP A 144 7.54 0.98 16.09
CA ASP A 144 7.99 0.06 15.04
C ASP A 144 9.53 0.04 14.95
N VAL A 145 10.09 -0.71 14.00
CA VAL A 145 11.56 -0.81 13.83
C VAL A 145 12.24 0.51 13.46
N TYR A 146 11.49 1.53 13.03
CA TYR A 146 12.00 2.86 12.69
C TYR A 146 11.86 3.85 13.85
N GLY A 147 11.28 3.43 14.98
CA GLY A 147 11.03 4.29 16.15
C GLY A 147 9.71 5.05 16.08
N ASP A 148 8.86 4.78 15.07
CA ASP A 148 7.57 5.44 14.94
C ASP A 148 6.50 4.69 15.73
N VAL A 149 5.68 5.41 16.49
CA VAL A 149 4.56 4.80 17.21
C VAL A 149 3.59 4.17 16.21
N VAL A 150 3.32 2.88 16.38
CA VAL A 150 2.34 2.17 15.56
C VAL A 150 0.96 2.81 15.76
N ALA A 151 0.30 3.22 14.68
CA ALA A 151 -1.01 3.88 14.76
C ALA A 151 -1.96 3.38 13.67
N ILE A 152 -3.21 3.08 14.03
CA ILE A 152 -4.24 2.68 13.06
C ILE A 152 -5.12 3.91 12.75
N PHE A 153 -4.98 4.44 11.55
CA PHE A 153 -5.65 5.65 11.09
C PHE A 153 -7.04 5.38 10.51
N ALA A 154 -7.89 6.40 10.43
CA ALA A 154 -9.14 6.32 9.70
C ALA A 154 -8.91 6.33 8.18
N ALA A 155 -9.77 5.65 7.44
CA ALA A 155 -9.74 5.60 5.98
C ALA A 155 -9.99 6.97 5.33
N ASP A 156 -10.66 7.89 6.02
CA ASP A 156 -10.86 9.28 5.56
C ASP A 156 -9.66 10.21 5.91
N ASP A 157 -8.80 9.82 6.86
CA ASP A 157 -7.62 10.62 7.28
C ASP A 157 -6.41 10.44 6.34
N VAL A 158 -6.66 9.81 5.20
CA VAL A 158 -5.64 9.31 4.28
C VAL A 158 -4.82 10.42 3.62
N GLY A 159 -5.40 11.62 3.44
CA GLY A 159 -4.69 12.77 2.90
C GLY A 159 -3.51 13.21 3.76
N THR A 160 -3.69 13.23 5.08
CA THR A 160 -2.63 13.60 6.04
C THR A 160 -1.65 12.44 6.22
N ALA A 161 -2.15 11.21 6.41
CA ALA A 161 -1.29 10.06 6.73
C ALA A 161 -0.39 9.61 5.56
N ARG A 162 -0.80 9.83 4.29
CA ARG A 162 0.04 9.58 3.11
C ARG A 162 1.16 10.60 2.96
N ALA A 163 0.91 11.87 3.31
CA ALA A 163 1.89 12.94 3.19
C ALA A 163 3.09 12.71 4.14
N ASP A 164 2.82 12.25 5.36
CA ASP A 164 3.87 12.02 6.37
C ASP A 164 4.82 10.86 6.02
N TYR A 165 4.40 9.92 5.15
CA TYR A 165 5.24 8.77 4.73
C TYR A 165 6.00 9.00 3.42
N HIS A 166 5.80 10.13 2.74
CA HIS A 166 6.66 10.52 1.62
C HIS A 166 8.00 11.04 2.16
N ILE A 167 8.85 10.14 2.68
CA ILE A 167 10.26 10.43 2.87
C ILE A 167 10.96 10.38 1.50
N GLU A 168 11.63 11.49 1.21
CA GLU A 168 12.27 11.89 -0.03
C GLU A 168 13.30 10.86 -0.53
N SER A 169 13.09 10.29 -1.73
CA SER A 169 14.17 9.64 -2.50
C SER A 169 14.93 10.64 -3.38
N ALA A 170 15.11 11.88 -2.95
CA ALA A 170 15.80 12.88 -3.74
C ALA A 170 16.53 13.90 -2.84
N MET A 171 17.83 13.68 -2.60
CA MET A 171 18.93 14.66 -2.75
C MET A 171 20.26 13.89 -2.73
N ALA A 172 20.63 13.27 -3.86
CA ALA A 172 22.02 12.90 -4.08
C ALA A 172 22.75 14.17 -4.55
N ASP A 173 23.48 14.78 -3.62
CA ASP A 173 24.33 15.94 -3.87
C ASP A 173 25.42 15.61 -4.90
N GLY A 174 25.39 16.30 -6.04
CA GLY A 174 26.40 16.16 -7.08
C GLY A 174 26.53 17.37 -7.99
N GLY A 175 26.27 18.58 -7.48
CA GLY A 175 26.38 19.81 -8.28
C GLY A 175 27.42 20.79 -7.74
N ARG A 176 28.63 20.83 -8.36
CA ARG A 176 29.49 22.01 -8.70
C ARG A 176 30.99 21.63 -8.82
N ARG A 177 31.87 22.18 -9.69
CA ARG A 177 31.97 23.28 -10.71
C ARG A 177 32.93 22.74 -11.80
N GLY A 178 32.82 23.01 -13.11
CA GLY A 178 33.03 24.31 -13.76
C GLY A 178 34.53 24.62 -13.91
N GLY A 179 35.07 24.58 -15.14
CA GLY A 179 36.39 25.14 -15.48
C GLY A 179 37.03 24.55 -16.74
N GLU A 180 36.81 25.21 -17.89
CA GLU A 180 37.63 25.18 -19.10
C GLU A 180 39.14 25.13 -18.81
N GLN A 181 39.92 24.33 -19.56
CA GLN A 181 40.97 24.76 -20.51
C GLN A 181 41.30 23.61 -21.47
#